data_AF-A0A0C2D4T2-F1
#
_entry.id   AF-A0A0C2D4T2-F1
#
_cell.length_a   1.000
_cell.length_b   1.000
_cell.length_c   1.000
_cell.angle_alpha   90.00
_cell.angle_beta   90.00
_cell.angle_gamma   90.00
#
_symmetry.space_group_name_H-M   'P 1'
#
loop_
_entity.id
_entity.type
_entity.pdbx_description
1 polymer ?
#
loop_
_entity_poly.entity_id
_entity_poly.type
_entity_poly.pdbx_seq_one_letter_code
_entity_poly.pdbx_strand_id
1 'polypeptide(L)'
;MTAEFDPRPWNIVAGLAGLALLGGGCGGRTISADSAAEGTGDASTSNTSSTDAGTDSSSTDASTGETDETGDECVNSSDCPAGYYCNGGTCEYEGYLDGNLWYECYVDDECGTLSVCESYICNPVAVPSACDPAGPDLAIPVNFDGQALALAFTDVDGDGDDELVVVTQDQLLVFEAGGGAPTASPRQVTSPSVDAAAAGQFDANPGEDVVLAVGSELMIHSSDGLAGFVGPSVVPSPIGPVSGLRAGDFDGQASTDLLLFGDQGAVIDHGGGQLTSLGMQTTHAAAVREQGLAGAGLMLRSPLQLEFYDLGGSLVAAASPSPSAIVDGSSPIAAYMTGGVPYNLSSSQISRWTLFEQWDPAGAKQSEWGLEVLTVEIAVADFDGDGDDELALRTEGGGVSLQRPDSDAGCIRALELDPGAVASELAVGDHDGDGDDELAIRLADGGVVIVTVGG
;
A
#
# COMPACT_ATOMS: atom_id res chain seq x y z
N MET A 1 24.95 -21.39 -1.62
CA MET A 1 23.59 -20.85 -1.45
C MET A 1 23.53 -19.61 -2.31
N THR A 2 22.57 -19.53 -3.22
CA THR A 2 22.12 -18.25 -3.77
C THR A 2 21.63 -17.42 -2.58
N ALA A 3 21.99 -16.14 -2.49
CA ALA A 3 21.34 -15.26 -1.52
C ALA A 3 19.87 -15.21 -1.92
N GLU A 4 19.02 -15.73 -1.06
CA GLU A 4 17.56 -15.61 -1.14
C GLU A 4 17.18 -14.18 -0.75
N PHE A 5 16.12 -13.65 -1.34
CA PHE A 5 15.67 -12.31 -1.03
C PHE A 5 15.13 -12.31 0.40
N ASP A 6 15.66 -11.44 1.25
CA ASP A 6 15.13 -11.21 2.59
C ASP A 6 14.14 -10.02 2.54
N PRO A 7 12.84 -10.21 2.83
CA PRO A 7 11.83 -9.16 2.86
C PRO A 7 11.79 -8.36 4.17
N ARG A 8 12.47 -8.79 5.24
CA ARG A 8 12.53 -8.11 6.56
C ARG A 8 13.12 -6.70 6.48
N PRO A 9 14.14 -6.39 5.64
CA PRO A 9 14.61 -5.04 5.36
C PRO A 9 13.54 -4.01 4.99
N TRP A 10 12.35 -4.43 4.55
CA TRP A 10 11.46 -3.62 3.72
C TRP A 10 10.22 -3.08 4.40
N ASN A 11 9.79 -3.69 5.50
CA ASN A 11 8.38 -3.67 5.87
C ASN A 11 8.07 -3.19 7.28
N ILE A 12 8.89 -2.30 7.84
CA ILE A 12 8.55 -1.68 9.12
C ILE A 12 8.31 -0.19 8.95
N VAL A 13 7.04 0.20 8.96
CA VAL A 13 6.57 1.57 9.11
C VAL A 13 5.64 1.57 10.32
N ALA A 14 6.14 2.02 11.46
CA ALA A 14 5.28 2.25 12.61
C ALA A 14 4.31 3.38 12.23
N GLY A 15 3.04 3.00 12.04
CA GLY A 15 2.02 3.86 11.43
C GLY A 15 2.07 5.30 11.91
N LEU A 16 2.04 6.25 10.96
CA LEU A 16 1.93 7.68 11.23
C LEU A 16 0.71 7.96 12.13
N ALA A 17 0.94 8.03 13.44
CA ALA A 17 0.04 8.68 14.38
C ALA A 17 0.14 10.21 14.17
N GLY A 18 -0.32 10.67 13.00
CA GLY A 18 0.10 11.97 12.47
C GLY A 18 -0.86 12.68 11.54
N LEU A 19 -2.12 12.26 11.42
CA LEU A 19 -3.17 13.13 10.88
C LEU A 19 -4.47 12.97 11.67
N ALA A 20 -4.44 13.45 12.92
CA ALA A 20 -5.66 13.77 13.64
C ALA A 20 -6.38 14.92 12.93
N LEU A 21 -7.30 14.59 12.01
CA LEU A 21 -8.38 15.49 11.62
C LEU A 21 -9.33 15.67 12.80
N LEU A 22 -8.94 16.53 13.74
CA LEU A 22 -9.86 17.21 14.63
C LEU A 22 -10.71 18.16 13.79
N GLY A 23 -11.97 17.80 13.53
CA GLY A 23 -12.92 18.75 12.96
C GLY A 23 -14.30 18.19 12.63
N GLY A 24 -15.22 18.24 13.59
CA GLY A 24 -16.65 18.36 13.29
C GLY A 24 -17.56 17.32 13.95
N GLY A 25 -17.80 17.48 15.25
CA GLY A 25 -18.91 16.79 15.90
C GLY A 25 -20.26 17.24 15.33
N CYS A 26 -21.19 16.28 15.22
CA CYS A 26 -22.57 16.43 15.68
C CYS A 26 -23.27 15.06 15.75
N GLY A 27 -23.76 14.73 16.94
CA GLY A 27 -24.98 13.93 17.08
C GLY A 27 -24.80 12.45 17.39
N GLY A 28 -24.50 12.13 18.66
CA GLY A 28 -24.76 10.80 19.18
C GLY A 28 -26.24 10.45 19.15
N ARG A 29 -26.57 9.19 18.85
CA ARG A 29 -27.80 8.54 19.31
C ARG A 29 -27.51 7.07 19.61
N THR A 30 -27.57 6.74 20.89
CA THR A 30 -27.66 5.36 21.38
C THR A 30 -29.09 4.83 21.20
N ILE A 31 -29.17 3.66 20.55
CA ILE A 31 -29.99 2.46 20.82
C ILE A 31 -31.48 2.64 21.17
N SER A 32 -32.36 2.02 20.35
CA SER A 32 -33.29 0.96 20.81
C SER A 32 -34.14 0.37 19.69
N ALA A 33 -34.11 -0.96 19.58
CA ALA A 33 -35.22 -1.77 19.12
C ALA A 33 -36.36 -1.70 20.15
N ASP A 34 -37.62 -1.53 19.72
CA ASP A 34 -38.61 -2.62 19.65
C ASP A 34 -40.03 -2.14 19.28
N SER A 35 -40.72 -3.01 18.53
CA SER A 35 -42.16 -3.29 18.44
C SER A 35 -43.27 -2.20 18.31
N ALA A 36 -44.02 -2.35 17.21
CA ALA A 36 -45.48 -2.55 17.13
C ALA A 36 -46.52 -1.40 17.30
N ALA A 37 -47.36 -1.32 16.26
CA ALA A 37 -48.84 -1.30 16.27
C ALA A 37 -49.61 0.03 16.13
N GLU A 38 -50.45 0.01 15.08
CA GLU A 38 -51.77 0.66 14.89
C GLU A 38 -51.82 2.19 14.69
N GLY A 39 -52.52 2.75 13.69
CA GLY A 39 -53.37 2.18 12.65
C GLY A 39 -54.11 3.26 11.86
N THR A 40 -54.73 2.84 10.75
CA THR A 40 -55.94 3.40 10.08
C THR A 40 -55.84 4.80 9.46
N GLY A 41 -56.36 5.11 8.26
CA GLY A 41 -57.19 4.41 7.27
C GLY A 41 -56.92 5.03 5.88
N ASP A 42 -57.15 4.28 4.79
CA ASP A 42 -58.43 4.20 4.04
C ASP A 42 -58.65 5.45 3.16
N ALA A 43 -59.01 5.43 1.88
CA ALA A 43 -59.16 4.40 0.85
C ALA A 43 -59.44 5.09 -0.51
N SER A 44 -59.40 4.25 -1.55
CA SER A 44 -60.00 4.35 -2.89
C SER A 44 -59.25 5.20 -3.92
N THR A 45 -58.78 4.66 -5.06
CA THR A 45 -59.34 3.76 -6.09
C THR A 45 -60.45 4.36 -6.95
N SER A 46 -60.18 4.50 -8.25
CA SER A 46 -60.94 4.00 -9.42
C SER A 46 -60.49 4.79 -10.67
N ASN A 47 -59.92 4.22 -11.73
CA ASN A 47 -60.35 3.16 -12.66
C ASN A 47 -61.25 3.67 -13.80
N THR A 48 -60.81 3.50 -15.07
CA THR A 48 -61.57 3.20 -16.33
C THR A 48 -60.57 3.27 -17.51
N SER A 49 -60.17 2.20 -18.23
CA SER A 49 -60.83 1.47 -19.35
C SER A 49 -61.28 2.40 -20.51
N SER A 50 -61.05 2.18 -21.81
CA SER A 50 -61.16 0.95 -22.63
C SER A 50 -60.86 1.22 -24.14
N THR A 51 -60.39 0.20 -24.88
CA THR A 51 -60.74 -0.30 -26.27
C THR A 51 -61.03 0.70 -27.42
N ASP A 52 -60.71 0.49 -28.71
CA ASP A 52 -60.95 -0.68 -29.56
C ASP A 52 -60.34 -0.50 -30.99
N ALA A 53 -60.37 -1.58 -31.77
CA ALA A 53 -59.72 -1.87 -33.06
C ALA A 53 -60.25 -1.16 -34.34
N GLY A 54 -59.50 -1.28 -35.45
CA GLY A 54 -60.00 -1.04 -36.82
C GLY A 54 -58.95 -1.13 -37.95
N THR A 55 -59.11 -2.14 -38.80
CA THR A 55 -58.36 -2.57 -40.01
C THR A 55 -58.59 -1.71 -41.27
N ASP A 56 -57.63 -1.62 -42.21
CA ASP A 56 -57.67 -2.23 -43.58
C ASP A 56 -56.47 -1.81 -44.48
N SER A 57 -56.25 -2.62 -45.51
CA SER A 57 -55.11 -2.85 -46.39
C SER A 57 -55.04 -1.94 -47.62
N SER A 58 -53.84 -1.68 -48.16
CA SER A 58 -53.56 -1.83 -49.61
C SER A 58 -52.10 -1.54 -49.97
N SER A 59 -51.51 -2.47 -50.71
CA SER A 59 -50.21 -2.42 -51.38
C SER A 59 -50.15 -1.43 -52.56
N THR A 60 -49.03 -0.74 -52.72
CA THR A 60 -48.42 -0.49 -54.05
C THR A 60 -46.91 -0.35 -53.91
N ASP A 61 -46.21 -1.20 -54.65
CA ASP A 61 -44.77 -1.23 -54.88
C ASP A 61 -44.41 -0.28 -56.03
N ALA A 62 -43.47 0.63 -55.83
CA ALA A 62 -42.74 1.33 -56.89
C ALA A 62 -41.50 2.04 -56.33
N SER A 63 -40.35 1.42 -56.57
CA SER A 63 -38.99 1.96 -56.42
C SER A 63 -38.84 3.39 -57.00
N THR A 64 -38.25 4.29 -56.21
CA THR A 64 -37.10 5.17 -56.56
C THR A 64 -36.93 6.25 -55.50
N GLY A 65 -35.77 6.28 -54.84
CA GLY A 65 -35.38 7.38 -53.97
C GLY A 65 -34.63 6.90 -52.74
N GLU A 66 -33.32 7.06 -52.74
CA GLU A 66 -32.56 7.11 -51.49
C GLU A 66 -33.02 8.32 -50.69
N THR A 67 -33.42 8.08 -49.44
CA THR A 67 -33.26 9.02 -48.34
C THR A 67 -32.83 8.22 -47.14
N ASP A 68 -31.56 8.40 -46.81
CA ASP A 68 -30.95 8.15 -45.51
C ASP A 68 -31.84 8.80 -44.43
N GLU A 69 -32.62 8.00 -43.70
CA GLU A 69 -33.29 8.47 -42.47
C GLU A 69 -32.34 8.26 -41.29
N THR A 70 -31.24 9.01 -41.29
CA THR A 70 -30.56 9.40 -40.06
C THR A 70 -31.24 10.68 -39.57
N GLY A 71 -32.37 10.51 -38.88
CA GLY A 71 -32.94 11.61 -38.10
C GLY A 71 -32.00 11.96 -36.96
N ASP A 72 -31.89 13.25 -36.66
CA ASP A 72 -31.15 13.78 -35.51
C ASP A 72 -31.49 12.96 -34.24
N GLU A 73 -30.49 12.36 -33.60
CA GLU A 73 -30.55 11.65 -32.32
C GLU A 73 -31.02 12.54 -31.16
N CYS A 74 -30.86 13.86 -31.28
CA CYS A 74 -31.28 14.83 -30.27
C CYS A 74 -31.67 16.18 -30.89
N VAL A 75 -32.53 16.94 -30.21
CA VAL A 75 -32.87 18.32 -30.58
C VAL A 75 -32.30 19.32 -29.57
N ASN A 76 -32.15 18.89 -28.31
CA ASN A 76 -31.54 19.66 -27.24
C ASN A 76 -30.85 18.72 -26.23
N SER A 77 -29.97 19.24 -25.38
CA SER A 77 -29.16 18.41 -24.48
C SER A 77 -29.95 17.62 -23.43
N SER A 78 -31.22 17.95 -23.17
CA SER A 78 -32.06 17.13 -22.27
C SER A 78 -32.58 15.84 -22.92
N ASP A 79 -32.44 15.72 -24.24
CA ASP A 79 -32.75 14.52 -24.99
C ASP A 79 -31.61 13.48 -24.90
N CYS A 80 -30.43 13.88 -24.40
CA CYS A 80 -29.23 13.05 -24.29
C CYS A 80 -29.07 12.39 -22.90
N PRO A 81 -28.38 11.23 -22.81
CA PRO A 81 -28.02 10.62 -21.54
C PRO A 81 -27.17 11.54 -20.65
N ALA A 82 -27.13 11.27 -19.34
CA ALA A 82 -26.30 12.04 -18.41
C ALA A 82 -24.82 11.99 -18.83
N GLY A 83 -24.17 13.16 -18.91
CA GLY A 83 -22.81 13.30 -19.43
C GLY A 83 -22.73 13.45 -20.96
N TYR A 84 -23.84 13.73 -21.66
CA TYR A 84 -23.87 14.03 -23.09
C TYR A 84 -24.68 15.31 -23.36
N TYR A 85 -24.32 16.04 -24.40
CA TYR A 85 -25.04 17.22 -24.88
C TYR A 85 -25.35 17.10 -26.38
N CYS A 86 -26.37 17.82 -26.82
CA CYS A 86 -26.79 17.76 -28.20
C CYS A 86 -25.99 18.71 -29.09
N ASN A 87 -25.27 18.18 -30.08
CA ASN A 87 -24.53 18.95 -31.06
C ASN A 87 -24.94 18.54 -32.48
N GLY A 88 -25.53 19.47 -33.23
CA GLY A 88 -25.85 19.26 -34.65
C GLY A 88 -26.77 18.08 -34.95
N GLY A 89 -27.55 17.64 -33.95
CA GLY A 89 -28.44 16.49 -34.07
C GLY A 89 -27.89 15.18 -33.50
N THR A 90 -26.69 15.16 -32.93
CA THR A 90 -26.08 13.95 -32.35
C THR A 90 -25.79 14.17 -30.87
N CYS A 91 -26.00 13.15 -30.02
CA CYS A 91 -25.59 13.23 -28.62
C CYS A 91 -24.09 13.01 -28.51
N GLU A 92 -23.34 14.08 -28.23
CA GLU A 92 -21.90 14.06 -28.02
C GLU A 92 -21.58 14.05 -26.53
N TYR A 93 -20.56 13.29 -26.12
CA TYR A 93 -20.17 13.19 -24.71
C TYR A 93 -19.66 14.54 -24.19
N GLU A 94 -20.18 14.99 -23.04
CA GLU A 94 -19.57 16.03 -22.22
C GLU A 94 -18.30 15.45 -21.57
N GLY A 95 -17.24 15.30 -22.37
CA GLY A 95 -15.89 15.38 -21.83
C GLY A 95 -15.75 16.76 -21.17
N TYR A 96 -15.10 16.82 -20.02
CA TYR A 96 -14.89 18.04 -19.26
C TYR A 96 -14.07 19.03 -20.12
N LEU A 97 -14.75 19.85 -20.91
CA LEU A 97 -14.15 20.80 -21.84
C LEU A 97 -14.04 22.15 -21.13
N ASP A 98 -12.82 22.63 -20.89
CA ASP A 98 -12.52 24.01 -20.46
C ASP A 98 -12.84 25.06 -21.55
N GLY A 99 -13.47 24.65 -22.66
CA GLY A 99 -13.74 25.46 -23.83
C GLY A 99 -12.71 25.32 -24.95
N ASN A 100 -11.70 24.44 -24.82
CA ASN A 100 -10.72 24.16 -25.87
C ASN A 100 -10.91 22.75 -26.46
N LEU A 101 -11.30 22.66 -27.74
CA LEU A 101 -11.58 21.41 -28.46
C LEU A 101 -10.36 20.49 -28.70
N TRP A 102 -9.21 20.78 -28.08
CA TRP A 102 -7.94 20.13 -28.39
C TRP A 102 -7.24 19.49 -27.18
N TYR A 103 -7.71 19.75 -25.95
CA TYR A 103 -7.08 19.29 -24.72
C TYR A 103 -8.15 18.82 -23.73
N GLU A 104 -7.97 17.63 -23.17
CA GLU A 104 -8.86 17.04 -22.16
C GLU A 104 -8.38 17.35 -20.73
N CYS A 105 -7.08 17.63 -20.54
CA CYS A 105 -6.47 17.86 -19.23
C CYS A 105 -5.16 18.65 -19.33
N TYR A 106 -4.72 19.23 -18.21
CA TYR A 106 -3.41 19.83 -17.97
C TYR A 106 -2.66 19.16 -16.81
N VAL A 107 -3.40 18.55 -15.88
CA VAL A 107 -2.89 17.79 -14.74
C VAL A 107 -3.77 16.55 -14.53
N ASP A 108 -3.24 15.51 -13.90
CA ASP A 108 -3.96 14.24 -13.72
C ASP A 108 -5.22 14.36 -12.86
N ASP A 109 -5.27 15.32 -11.93
CA ASP A 109 -6.48 15.59 -11.13
C ASP A 109 -7.68 16.10 -11.97
N GLU A 110 -7.45 16.50 -13.22
CA GLU A 110 -8.53 16.86 -14.16
C GLU A 110 -9.09 15.63 -14.89
N CYS A 111 -8.41 14.49 -14.83
CA CYS A 111 -8.86 13.24 -15.41
C CYS A 111 -9.79 12.46 -14.47
N GLY A 112 -10.59 11.57 -15.05
CA GLY A 112 -11.42 10.64 -14.30
C GLY A 112 -10.59 9.66 -13.47
N THR A 113 -11.24 8.91 -12.57
CA THR A 113 -10.60 7.83 -11.81
C THR A 113 -9.90 6.86 -12.75
N LEU A 114 -8.70 6.39 -12.37
CA LEU A 114 -7.87 5.49 -13.17
C LEU A 114 -7.48 6.05 -14.55
N SER A 115 -7.28 7.36 -14.66
CA SER A 115 -6.78 8.00 -15.87
C SER A 115 -5.76 9.08 -15.54
N VAL A 116 -4.69 9.15 -16.32
CA VAL A 116 -3.59 10.12 -16.17
C VAL A 116 -3.56 11.08 -17.35
N CYS A 117 -3.08 12.29 -17.11
CA CYS A 117 -3.00 13.32 -18.14
C CYS A 117 -1.68 13.23 -18.91
N GLU A 118 -1.75 12.68 -20.12
CA GLU A 118 -0.58 12.55 -20.98
C GLU A 118 -0.77 13.31 -22.27
N SER A 119 0.16 14.22 -22.57
CA SER A 119 0.08 15.07 -23.76
C SER A 119 -1.28 15.78 -23.89
N TYR A 120 -1.84 16.19 -22.75
CA TYR A 120 -3.12 16.87 -22.62
C TYR A 120 -4.36 16.02 -22.99
N ILE A 121 -4.24 14.70 -22.91
CA ILE A 121 -5.31 13.72 -23.14
C ILE A 121 -5.41 12.83 -21.90
N CYS A 122 -6.62 12.51 -21.46
CA CYS A 122 -6.82 11.60 -20.34
C CYS A 122 -6.70 10.15 -20.82
N ASN A 123 -5.55 9.53 -20.53
CA ASN A 123 -5.29 8.15 -20.88
C ASN A 123 -5.66 7.23 -19.70
N PRO A 124 -6.50 6.21 -19.91
CA PRO A 124 -6.79 5.24 -18.86
C PRO A 124 -5.54 4.41 -18.55
N VAL A 125 -5.33 4.12 -17.27
CA VAL A 125 -4.28 3.20 -16.83
C VAL A 125 -4.82 1.78 -16.72
N ALA A 126 -3.93 0.80 -16.78
CA ALA A 126 -4.30 -0.59 -16.59
C ALA A 126 -4.88 -0.81 -15.17
N VAL A 127 -5.76 -1.79 -15.02
CA VAL A 127 -6.34 -2.19 -13.73
C VAL A 127 -6.04 -3.67 -13.54
N PRO A 128 -5.50 -4.07 -12.38
CA PRO A 128 -5.26 -5.48 -12.10
C PRO A 128 -6.53 -6.30 -12.22
N SER A 129 -6.39 -7.51 -12.77
CA SER A 129 -7.48 -8.49 -12.81
C SER A 129 -7.73 -9.09 -11.42
N ALA A 130 -8.80 -9.87 -11.23
CA ALA A 130 -9.00 -10.59 -9.97
C ALA A 130 -8.13 -11.85 -9.93
N CYS A 131 -7.38 -12.08 -8.85
CA CYS A 131 -6.71 -13.38 -8.66
C CYS A 131 -7.72 -14.43 -8.21
N ASP A 132 -7.59 -15.66 -8.73
CA ASP A 132 -8.17 -16.83 -8.07
C ASP A 132 -7.24 -17.22 -6.90
N PRO A 133 -7.72 -17.28 -5.64
CA PRO A 133 -6.90 -17.81 -4.55
C PRO A 133 -6.67 -19.31 -4.80
N ALA A 134 -5.43 -19.81 -4.71
CA ALA A 134 -5.21 -21.24 -4.86
C ALA A 134 -5.36 -22.03 -3.53
N GLY A 135 -5.48 -21.32 -2.40
CA GLY A 135 -5.81 -21.88 -1.08
C GLY A 135 -6.58 -20.92 -0.15
N PRO A 136 -7.07 -21.41 1.00
CA PRO A 136 -7.63 -20.55 2.04
C PRO A 136 -6.52 -19.89 2.86
N ASP A 137 -6.63 -18.58 3.08
CA ASP A 137 -5.77 -17.87 4.02
C ASP A 137 -6.10 -18.28 5.47
N LEU A 138 -5.09 -18.39 6.32
CA LEU A 138 -5.24 -18.75 7.74
C LEU A 138 -4.85 -17.58 8.63
N ALA A 139 -5.85 -16.89 9.17
CA ALA A 139 -5.67 -15.80 10.13
C ALA A 139 -5.71 -16.31 11.59
N ILE A 140 -4.60 -16.14 12.33
CA ILE A 140 -4.46 -16.55 13.72
C ILE A 140 -4.25 -15.32 14.62
N PRO A 141 -5.17 -15.03 15.55
CA PRO A 141 -4.99 -13.95 16.52
C PRO A 141 -3.84 -14.22 17.51
N VAL A 142 -2.99 -13.23 17.71
CA VAL A 142 -1.89 -13.27 18.69
C VAL A 142 -2.39 -12.72 20.03
N ASN A 143 -2.24 -13.51 21.10
CA ASN A 143 -2.76 -13.16 22.42
C ASN A 143 -1.67 -12.58 23.32
N PHE A 144 -1.85 -11.34 23.77
CA PHE A 144 -0.97 -10.68 24.74
C PHE A 144 -1.69 -9.59 25.53
N ASP A 145 -1.03 -9.15 26.61
CA ASP A 145 -1.50 -8.03 27.41
C ASP A 145 -0.98 -6.70 26.84
N GLY A 146 -1.88 -5.73 26.65
CA GLY A 146 -1.54 -4.40 26.17
C GLY A 146 -2.00 -4.13 24.74
N GLN A 147 -1.30 -3.21 24.06
CA GLN A 147 -1.55 -2.84 22.67
C GLN A 147 -0.22 -2.83 21.92
N ALA A 148 -0.22 -3.38 20.70
CA ALA A 148 0.90 -3.29 19.80
C ALA A 148 1.08 -1.84 19.30
N LEU A 149 2.34 -1.41 19.20
CA LEU A 149 2.78 -0.10 18.71
C LEU A 149 3.67 -0.20 17.46
N ALA A 150 4.28 -1.37 17.24
CA ALA A 150 5.03 -1.74 16.04
C ALA A 150 5.15 -3.27 15.99
N LEU A 151 5.35 -3.81 14.79
CA LEU A 151 5.62 -5.22 14.54
C LEU A 151 6.96 -5.37 13.80
N ALA A 152 7.61 -6.50 14.00
CA ALA A 152 8.76 -6.94 13.20
C ALA A 152 8.81 -8.48 13.20
N PHE A 153 9.29 -9.06 12.10
CA PHE A 153 9.78 -10.43 12.07
C PHE A 153 11.31 -10.39 12.01
N THR A 154 11.96 -11.24 12.80
CA THR A 154 13.42 -11.30 12.89
C THR A 154 13.83 -12.57 13.63
N ASP A 155 14.95 -13.16 13.22
CA ASP A 155 15.56 -14.35 13.84
C ASP A 155 16.26 -13.95 15.15
N VAL A 156 15.48 -13.74 16.22
CA VAL A 156 15.96 -13.24 17.51
C VAL A 156 16.93 -14.24 18.12
N ASP A 157 16.72 -15.54 17.97
CA ASP A 157 17.54 -16.55 18.65
C ASP A 157 18.71 -17.10 17.80
N GLY A 158 18.72 -16.81 16.51
CA GLY A 158 19.78 -17.16 15.57
C GLY A 158 19.67 -18.58 15.02
N ASP A 159 18.49 -19.19 15.03
CA ASP A 159 18.25 -20.54 14.51
C ASP A 159 17.82 -20.57 13.03
N GLY A 160 17.44 -19.42 12.49
CA GLY A 160 17.12 -19.19 11.09
C GLY A 160 15.63 -19.07 10.78
N ASP A 161 14.75 -19.34 11.74
CA ASP A 161 13.32 -19.08 11.63
C ASP A 161 13.03 -17.66 12.19
N ASP A 162 12.05 -16.92 11.66
CA ASP A 162 11.75 -15.58 12.19
C ASP A 162 10.78 -15.63 13.37
N GLU A 163 11.08 -14.90 14.44
CA GLU A 163 10.10 -14.63 15.49
C GLU A 163 9.29 -13.36 15.23
N LEU A 164 8.01 -13.39 15.57
CA LEU A 164 7.21 -12.18 15.64
C LEU A 164 7.58 -11.39 16.91
N VAL A 165 8.12 -10.20 16.71
CA VAL A 165 8.35 -9.21 17.76
C VAL A 165 7.19 -8.21 17.78
N VAL A 166 6.42 -8.24 18.86
CA VAL A 166 5.37 -7.24 19.16
C VAL A 166 5.93 -6.18 20.11
N VAL A 167 6.08 -4.96 19.61
CA VAL A 167 6.51 -3.83 20.43
C VAL A 167 5.29 -3.20 21.11
N THR A 168 5.33 -3.10 22.43
CA THR A 168 4.29 -2.46 23.24
C THR A 168 4.83 -1.17 23.89
N GLN A 169 4.01 -0.52 24.72
CA GLN A 169 4.45 0.65 25.47
C GLN A 169 5.66 0.36 26.37
N ASP A 170 5.69 -0.81 27.01
CA ASP A 170 6.66 -1.12 28.07
C ASP A 170 7.59 -2.30 27.73
N GLN A 171 7.24 -3.12 26.73
CA GLN A 171 7.90 -4.40 26.46
C GLN A 171 8.07 -4.66 24.96
N LEU A 172 9.11 -5.41 24.61
CA LEU A 172 9.20 -6.17 23.36
C LEU A 172 8.78 -7.60 23.71
N LEU A 173 7.77 -8.12 23.03
CA LEU A 173 7.24 -9.46 23.20
C LEU A 173 7.66 -10.31 22.00
N VAL A 174 8.44 -11.35 22.22
CA VAL A 174 8.92 -12.27 21.17
C VAL A 174 8.03 -13.51 21.18
N PHE A 175 7.45 -13.84 20.03
CA PHE A 175 6.62 -15.02 19.81
C PHE A 175 7.29 -15.98 18.84
N GLU A 176 7.42 -17.22 19.27
CA GLU A 176 7.86 -18.37 18.47
C GLU A 176 6.71 -18.93 17.64
N ALA A 177 6.95 -19.44 16.43
CA ALA A 177 5.93 -20.07 15.59
C ALA A 177 5.31 -21.33 16.21
N GLY A 178 6.08 -22.05 17.04
CA GLY A 178 5.58 -23.18 17.83
C GLY A 178 4.48 -22.80 18.84
N GLY A 179 4.24 -21.50 19.02
CA GLY A 179 3.30 -20.93 19.95
C GLY A 179 3.78 -21.00 21.40
N GLY A 180 3.04 -20.34 22.28
CA GLY A 180 3.39 -20.26 23.70
C GLY A 180 3.07 -18.91 24.29
N ALA A 181 3.53 -18.71 25.53
CA ALA A 181 3.57 -17.36 26.09
C ALA A 181 4.80 -16.64 25.53
N PRO A 182 4.69 -15.36 25.14
CA PRO A 182 5.84 -14.65 24.59
C PRO A 182 6.92 -14.45 25.65
N THR A 183 8.16 -14.40 25.19
CA THR A 183 9.27 -13.91 26.01
C THR A 183 9.22 -12.39 26.02
N ALA A 184 9.24 -11.80 27.21
CA ALA A 184 9.04 -10.36 27.39
C ALA A 184 10.31 -9.67 27.85
N SER A 185 10.84 -8.78 27.02
CA SER A 185 11.99 -7.94 27.33
C SER A 185 11.56 -6.49 27.60
N PRO A 186 12.19 -5.78 28.58
CA PRO A 186 11.84 -4.39 28.84
C PRO A 186 12.22 -3.45 27.70
N ARG A 187 11.30 -2.59 27.25
CA ARG A 187 11.59 -1.51 26.28
C ARG A 187 12.44 -0.38 26.90
N GLN A 188 12.42 -0.23 28.22
CA GLN A 188 13.12 0.77 29.05
C GLN A 188 12.80 2.25 28.81
N VAL A 189 12.33 2.66 27.62
CA VAL A 189 11.69 3.96 27.38
C VAL A 189 10.22 3.74 27.04
N THR A 190 9.35 4.31 27.87
CA THR A 190 7.90 4.08 27.79
C THR A 190 7.22 5.18 26.96
N SER A 191 7.71 5.38 25.73
CA SER A 191 7.05 6.27 24.78
C SER A 191 5.78 5.59 24.24
N PRO A 192 4.64 6.28 24.19
CA PRO A 192 3.43 5.75 23.56
C PRO A 192 3.54 5.71 22.03
N SER A 193 4.63 6.21 21.44
CA SER A 193 4.89 6.12 20.00
C SER A 193 6.16 5.32 19.70
N VAL A 194 6.13 4.64 18.55
CA VAL A 194 7.27 4.16 17.79
C VAL A 194 7.09 4.83 16.43
N ASP A 195 8.11 5.54 15.94
CA ASP A 195 8.01 6.29 14.67
C ASP A 195 8.46 5.43 13.49
N ALA A 196 9.41 4.53 13.73
CA ALA A 196 9.83 3.50 12.81
C ALA A 196 10.52 2.38 13.60
N ALA A 197 10.63 1.21 13.00
CA ALA A 197 11.47 0.14 13.52
C ALA A 197 12.18 -0.56 12.36
N ALA A 198 13.22 -1.32 12.67
CA ALA A 198 13.91 -2.20 11.73
C ALA A 198 14.57 -3.33 12.54
N ALA A 199 14.83 -4.46 11.91
CA ALA A 199 15.48 -5.59 12.55
C ALA A 199 16.69 -6.07 11.73
N GLY A 200 17.60 -6.77 12.37
CA GLY A 200 18.79 -7.36 11.74
C GLY A 200 19.98 -7.43 12.69
N GLN A 201 21.08 -8.00 12.22
CA GLN A 201 22.31 -8.23 13.00
C GLN A 201 23.15 -6.95 13.15
N PHE A 202 22.84 -6.10 14.15
CA PHE A 202 23.56 -4.85 14.39
C PHE A 202 24.77 -5.01 15.33
N ASP A 203 24.98 -6.19 15.89
CA ASP A 203 26.16 -6.52 16.66
C ASP A 203 26.89 -7.79 16.16
N ALA A 204 27.60 -8.48 17.04
CA ALA A 204 28.41 -9.66 16.69
C ALA A 204 27.99 -10.92 17.46
N ASN A 205 26.94 -10.80 18.28
CA ASN A 205 26.35 -11.91 19.01
C ASN A 205 25.36 -12.63 18.08
N PRO A 206 25.13 -13.94 18.27
CA PRO A 206 24.06 -14.64 17.58
C PRO A 206 22.69 -14.04 17.94
N GLY A 207 21.76 -14.10 16.98
CA GLY A 207 20.43 -13.53 17.11
C GLY A 207 20.37 -12.10 16.57
N GLU A 208 19.32 -11.79 15.82
CA GLU A 208 19.07 -10.48 15.25
C GLU A 208 18.47 -9.51 16.27
N ASP A 209 18.83 -8.25 16.09
CA ASP A 209 18.51 -7.15 16.99
C ASP A 209 17.34 -6.33 16.44
N VAL A 210 16.72 -5.52 17.29
CA VAL A 210 15.65 -4.60 16.88
C VAL A 210 16.04 -3.15 17.18
N VAL A 211 15.93 -2.29 16.17
CA VAL A 211 16.12 -0.84 16.31
C VAL A 211 14.77 -0.15 16.26
N LEU A 212 14.45 0.64 17.28
CA LEU A 212 13.25 1.49 17.33
C LEU A 212 13.65 2.96 17.20
N ALA A 213 13.04 3.69 16.27
CA ALA A 213 13.08 5.14 16.25
C ALA A 213 11.97 5.72 17.14
N VAL A 214 12.36 6.57 18.08
CA VAL A 214 11.44 7.25 19.02
C VAL A 214 11.85 8.71 19.15
N GLY A 215 11.09 9.60 18.53
CA GLY A 215 11.44 11.00 18.37
C GLY A 215 12.76 11.15 17.62
N SER A 216 13.78 11.67 18.27
CA SER A 216 15.12 11.85 17.69
C SER A 216 16.15 10.86 18.26
N GLU A 217 15.69 9.79 18.90
CA GLU A 217 16.52 8.74 19.48
C GLU A 217 16.30 7.42 18.73
N LEU A 218 17.39 6.67 18.57
CA LEU A 218 17.38 5.28 18.14
C LEU A 218 17.63 4.42 19.37
N MET A 219 16.76 3.45 19.59
CA MET A 219 16.82 2.47 20.66
C MET A 219 17.18 1.12 20.06
N ILE A 220 18.41 0.68 20.30
CA ILE A 220 18.94 -0.58 19.77
C ILE A 220 18.79 -1.63 20.86
N HIS A 221 17.86 -2.55 20.66
CA HIS A 221 17.62 -3.73 21.48
C HIS A 221 18.40 -4.90 20.91
N SER A 222 19.58 -5.17 21.49
CA SER A 222 20.36 -6.34 21.07
C SER A 222 19.71 -7.63 21.55
N SER A 223 19.75 -8.67 20.73
CA SER A 223 19.36 -10.02 21.13
C SER A 223 20.26 -10.56 22.26
N ASP A 224 19.69 -11.44 23.08
CA ASP A 224 20.44 -12.26 24.03
C ASP A 224 20.86 -13.63 23.48
N GLY A 225 20.57 -13.90 22.19
CA GLY A 225 20.84 -15.16 21.48
C GLY A 225 19.95 -16.32 21.94
N LEU A 226 18.82 -15.99 22.55
CA LEU A 226 17.68 -16.85 22.87
C LEU A 226 16.43 -16.07 22.41
N ALA A 227 15.27 -16.32 22.98
CA ALA A 227 14.02 -15.64 22.61
C ALA A 227 13.86 -14.19 23.13
N GLY A 228 14.94 -13.43 23.38
CA GLY A 228 14.83 -12.18 24.13
C GLY A 228 15.84 -11.10 23.78
N PHE A 229 15.57 -9.89 24.28
CA PHE A 229 16.44 -8.73 24.13
C PHE A 229 17.06 -8.29 25.45
N VAL A 230 18.30 -7.80 25.39
CA VAL A 230 18.93 -7.05 26.47
C VAL A 230 18.41 -5.61 26.54
N GLY A 231 18.77 -4.88 27.60
CA GLY A 231 18.38 -3.47 27.75
C GLY A 231 18.96 -2.60 26.62
N PRO A 232 18.20 -1.62 26.10
CA PRO A 232 18.58 -0.95 24.87
C PRO A 232 19.77 -0.01 25.03
N SER A 233 20.59 0.06 23.99
CA SER A 233 21.49 1.18 23.76
C SER A 233 20.70 2.32 23.12
N VAL A 234 20.80 3.54 23.68
CA VAL A 234 20.10 4.71 23.15
C VAL A 234 21.11 5.68 22.56
N VAL A 235 20.96 5.97 21.27
CA VAL A 235 21.83 6.91 20.54
C VAL A 235 21.00 7.97 19.82
N PRO A 236 21.49 9.20 19.67
CA PRO A 236 20.79 10.22 18.90
C PRO A 236 20.79 9.84 17.41
N SER A 237 19.65 10.05 16.74
CA SER A 237 19.57 9.89 15.29
C SER A 237 20.45 10.94 14.59
N PRO A 238 21.22 10.55 13.54
CA PRO A 238 22.07 11.47 12.78
C PRO A 238 21.26 12.48 11.95
N ILE A 239 19.96 12.24 11.74
CA ILE A 239 19.05 13.08 10.95
C ILE A 239 17.93 13.70 11.80
N GLY A 240 18.01 13.61 13.13
CA GLY A 240 16.93 14.06 14.02
C GLY A 240 15.72 13.11 13.94
N PRO A 241 14.47 13.63 13.91
CA PRO A 241 13.29 12.77 13.79
C PRO A 241 13.36 11.88 12.54
N VAL A 242 13.16 10.58 12.75
CA VAL A 242 13.18 9.57 11.69
C VAL A 242 11.75 9.22 11.32
N SER A 243 11.45 9.22 10.02
CA SER A 243 10.15 8.82 9.49
C SER A 243 10.14 7.35 9.03
N GLY A 244 11.31 6.76 8.81
CA GLY A 244 11.43 5.34 8.48
C GLY A 244 12.86 4.81 8.57
N LEU A 245 12.96 3.49 8.74
CA LEU A 245 14.20 2.72 8.82
C LEU A 245 14.13 1.56 7.82
N ARG A 246 15.24 1.23 7.17
CA ARG A 246 15.41 -0.02 6.39
C ARG A 246 16.75 -0.61 6.78
N ALA A 247 16.77 -1.88 7.13
CA ALA A 247 17.99 -2.56 7.57
C ALA A 247 18.40 -3.59 6.53
N GLY A 248 19.68 -3.86 6.33
CA GLY A 248 20.09 -4.94 5.45
C GLY A 248 21.57 -4.97 5.14
N ASP A 249 22.05 -5.97 4.41
CA ASP A 249 23.45 -6.00 3.94
C ASP A 249 23.62 -5.13 2.68
N PHE A 250 24.12 -3.90 2.82
CA PHE A 250 24.30 -2.97 1.71
C PHE A 250 25.76 -2.98 1.19
N ASP A 251 26.73 -3.31 2.03
CA ASP A 251 28.15 -3.21 1.71
C ASP A 251 28.89 -4.57 1.61
N GLY A 252 28.20 -5.67 1.87
CA GLY A 252 28.72 -7.05 1.83
C GLY A 252 29.42 -7.47 3.11
N GLN A 253 29.33 -6.68 4.19
CA GLN A 253 29.83 -7.05 5.50
C GLN A 253 28.78 -7.82 6.29
N ALA A 254 29.25 -8.56 7.30
CA ALA A 254 28.36 -9.38 8.12
C ALA A 254 27.47 -8.56 9.07
N SER A 255 27.80 -7.28 9.31
CA SER A 255 26.96 -6.39 10.11
C SER A 255 25.87 -5.81 9.23
N THR A 256 24.64 -5.83 9.73
CA THR A 256 23.52 -5.20 9.06
C THR A 256 23.71 -3.68 9.01
N ASP A 257 23.55 -3.13 7.81
CA ASP A 257 23.53 -1.70 7.55
C ASP A 257 22.14 -1.13 7.82
N LEU A 258 22.06 0.16 8.09
CA LEU A 258 20.80 0.83 8.42
C LEU A 258 20.62 2.09 7.58
N LEU A 259 19.60 2.13 6.73
CA LEU A 259 19.11 3.33 6.08
C LEU A 259 18.10 4.02 6.99
N LEU A 260 18.39 5.28 7.32
CA LEU A 260 17.50 6.18 8.05
C LEU A 260 17.01 7.27 7.12
N PHE A 261 15.73 7.61 7.19
CA PHE A 261 15.18 8.67 6.37
C PHE A 261 14.07 9.47 7.07
N GLY A 262 13.91 10.72 6.67
CA GLY A 262 12.85 11.61 7.14
C GLY A 262 12.97 13.04 6.60
N ASP A 263 12.43 14.00 7.34
CA ASP A 263 12.36 15.41 6.93
C ASP A 263 13.72 16.11 6.80
N GLN A 264 14.79 15.52 7.33
CA GLN A 264 16.15 16.06 7.21
C GLN A 264 17.03 15.24 6.24
N GLY A 265 16.41 14.44 5.39
CA GLY A 265 17.05 13.67 4.33
C GLY A 265 17.21 12.20 4.69
N ALA A 266 18.20 11.56 4.07
CA ALA A 266 18.49 10.14 4.31
C ALA A 266 19.99 9.88 4.50
N VAL A 267 20.30 8.90 5.35
CA VAL A 267 21.66 8.48 5.71
C VAL A 267 21.72 6.96 5.78
N ILE A 268 22.75 6.37 5.21
CA ILE A 268 23.12 4.97 5.44
C ILE A 268 24.16 4.91 6.56
N ASP A 269 23.93 4.09 7.58
CA ASP A 269 24.95 3.62 8.52
C ASP A 269 25.45 2.25 8.04
N HIS A 270 26.70 2.19 7.59
CA HIS A 270 27.34 0.97 7.06
C HIS A 270 27.82 0.02 8.19
N GLY A 271 27.06 -0.03 9.28
CA GLY A 271 27.47 -0.65 10.54
C GLY A 271 28.53 0.15 11.31
N GLY A 272 28.44 0.11 12.65
CA GLY A 272 29.45 0.69 13.53
C GLY A 272 29.60 2.22 13.46
N GLY A 273 28.64 2.95 12.89
CA GLY A 273 28.60 4.41 12.82
C GLY A 273 29.31 5.01 11.61
N GLN A 274 29.56 4.23 10.56
CA GLN A 274 30.10 4.74 9.31
C GLN A 274 28.96 5.31 8.45
N LEU A 275 28.82 6.65 8.45
CA LEU A 275 27.67 7.29 7.80
C LEU A 275 27.95 7.77 6.37
N THR A 276 27.01 7.48 5.47
CA THR A 276 26.93 8.05 4.11
C THR A 276 25.62 8.81 3.94
N SER A 277 25.69 10.12 3.71
CA SER A 277 24.50 10.95 3.46
C SER A 277 24.08 10.89 2.00
N LEU A 278 22.78 10.74 1.77
CA LEU A 278 22.15 10.76 0.46
C LEU A 278 21.69 12.19 0.12
N GLY A 279 21.68 12.54 -1.16
CA GLY A 279 21.49 13.93 -1.61
C GLY A 279 20.08 14.51 -1.38
N MET A 280 19.09 13.64 -1.19
CA MET A 280 17.69 14.01 -0.99
C MET A 280 17.48 14.73 0.36
N GLN A 281 16.92 15.94 0.32
CA GLN A 281 16.78 16.81 1.50
C GLN A 281 15.61 16.42 2.41
N THR A 282 14.56 15.83 1.84
CA THR A 282 13.36 15.34 2.54
C THR A 282 12.97 14.02 1.91
N THR A 283 12.90 12.96 2.71
CA THR A 283 12.62 11.61 2.23
C THR A 283 11.41 11.07 2.97
N HIS A 284 10.33 10.79 2.23
CA HIS A 284 9.06 10.30 2.78
C HIS A 284 8.98 8.78 2.77
N ALA A 285 9.62 8.14 1.79
CA ALA A 285 9.65 6.69 1.67
C ALA A 285 10.99 6.26 1.05
N ALA A 286 11.43 5.06 1.42
CA ALA A 286 12.63 4.43 0.92
C ALA A 286 12.39 2.94 0.67
N ALA A 287 13.03 2.42 -0.36
CA ALA A 287 13.05 1.01 -0.72
C ALA A 287 14.51 0.54 -0.79
N VAL A 288 14.78 -0.63 -0.17
CA VAL A 288 16.00 -1.49 -0.24
C VAL A 288 16.38 -1.80 -1.70
N ARG A 289 17.45 -2.50 -2.08
CA ARG A 289 17.66 -3.93 -2.29
C ARG A 289 19.11 -4.21 -1.94
N GLU A 290 19.32 -5.22 -1.13
CA GLU A 290 20.61 -5.56 -0.54
C GLU A 290 21.66 -5.97 -1.58
N GLN A 291 22.91 -5.99 -1.12
CA GLN A 291 24.04 -6.42 -1.89
C GLN A 291 23.92 -7.91 -2.27
N GLY A 292 24.40 -8.25 -3.46
CA GLY A 292 24.37 -9.64 -3.95
C GLY A 292 23.08 -10.00 -4.68
N LEU A 293 22.02 -9.22 -4.50
CA LEU A 293 20.78 -9.35 -5.27
C LEU A 293 20.86 -8.62 -6.61
N ALA A 294 20.08 -9.11 -7.58
CA ALA A 294 19.95 -8.43 -8.86
C ALA A 294 19.32 -7.04 -8.65
N GLY A 295 19.90 -6.00 -9.26
CA GLY A 295 19.37 -4.64 -9.12
C GLY A 295 19.60 -3.99 -7.76
N ALA A 296 20.53 -4.51 -6.94
CA ALA A 296 20.96 -3.92 -5.68
C ALA A 296 21.13 -2.38 -5.76
N GLY A 297 20.58 -1.67 -4.77
CA GLY A 297 20.51 -0.20 -4.79
C GLY A 297 19.31 0.32 -4.00
N LEU A 298 19.16 1.63 -3.89
CA LEU A 298 18.11 2.27 -3.11
C LEU A 298 17.17 3.04 -4.03
N MET A 299 15.89 3.07 -3.70
CA MET A 299 14.94 4.03 -4.26
C MET A 299 14.44 4.94 -3.14
N LEU A 300 14.60 6.24 -3.30
CA LEU A 300 14.10 7.24 -2.37
C LEU A 300 13.01 8.09 -3.02
N ARG A 301 12.01 8.46 -2.21
CA ARG A 301 10.93 9.35 -2.61
C ARG A 301 10.91 10.60 -1.75
N SER A 302 10.89 11.75 -2.42
CA SER A 302 10.48 13.04 -1.87
C SER A 302 9.06 13.38 -2.34
N PRO A 303 8.45 14.48 -1.87
CA PRO A 303 7.15 14.92 -2.34
C PRO A 303 7.07 15.28 -3.83
N LEU A 304 8.17 15.31 -4.59
CA LEU A 304 8.16 15.72 -6.01
C LEU A 304 9.09 14.87 -6.90
N GLN A 305 9.91 14.01 -6.32
CA GLN A 305 10.99 13.32 -7.03
C GLN A 305 11.20 11.92 -6.50
N LEU A 306 11.53 11.03 -7.42
CA LEU A 306 12.08 9.71 -7.18
C LEU A 306 13.57 9.75 -7.55
N GLU A 307 14.42 9.27 -6.65
CA GLU A 307 15.85 9.16 -6.88
C GLU A 307 16.31 7.73 -6.62
N PHE A 308 17.19 7.24 -7.48
CA PHE A 308 17.76 5.91 -7.41
C PHE A 308 19.23 6.04 -7.07
N TYR A 309 19.68 5.31 -6.06
CA TYR A 309 21.06 5.33 -5.58
C TYR A 309 21.68 3.94 -5.68
N ASP A 310 22.99 3.85 -5.86
CA ASP A 310 23.70 2.62 -5.50
C ASP A 310 23.83 2.49 -3.97
N LEU A 311 24.21 1.30 -3.50
CA LEU A 311 24.37 1.03 -2.07
C LEU A 311 25.53 1.81 -1.44
N GLY A 312 26.44 2.37 -2.26
CA GLY A 312 27.47 3.30 -1.82
C GLY A 312 26.98 4.75 -1.66
N GLY A 313 25.71 5.03 -1.98
CA GLY A 313 25.08 6.34 -1.88
C GLY A 313 25.31 7.27 -3.08
N SER A 314 25.76 6.76 -4.22
CA SER A 314 25.87 7.56 -5.46
C SER A 314 24.55 7.56 -6.22
N LEU A 315 24.12 8.73 -6.69
CA LEU A 315 22.91 8.86 -7.53
C LEU A 315 23.12 8.17 -8.90
N VAL A 316 22.23 7.23 -9.21
CA VAL A 316 22.19 6.47 -10.48
C VAL A 316 21.23 7.12 -11.47
N ALA A 317 20.02 7.44 -11.01
CA ALA A 317 18.96 8.04 -11.82
C ALA A 317 18.03 8.91 -10.98
N ALA A 318 17.31 9.80 -11.64
CA ALA A 318 16.24 10.58 -11.03
C ALA A 318 15.06 10.65 -11.99
N ALA A 319 13.86 10.42 -11.46
CA ALA A 319 12.61 10.47 -12.19
C ALA A 319 11.63 11.39 -11.46
N SER A 320 10.73 12.01 -12.22
CA SER A 320 9.54 12.64 -11.65
C SER A 320 8.39 11.67 -11.89
N PRO A 321 7.74 11.15 -10.83
CA PRO A 321 6.55 10.34 -11.00
C PRO A 321 5.45 11.17 -11.65
N SER A 322 4.62 10.52 -12.44
CA SER A 322 3.36 11.11 -12.92
C SER A 322 2.39 11.06 -11.72
N PRO A 323 1.79 12.15 -11.18
CA PRO A 323 1.72 13.55 -11.61
C PRO A 323 2.33 14.61 -10.66
N SER A 324 2.26 15.85 -11.15
CA SER A 324 2.54 17.15 -10.50
C SER A 324 1.72 17.51 -9.25
N ALA A 325 0.91 16.60 -8.72
CA ALA A 325 0.16 16.77 -7.47
C ALA A 325 0.30 15.49 -6.65
N ILE A 326 1.45 15.35 -5.99
CA ILE A 326 1.57 14.46 -4.83
C ILE A 326 0.68 15.06 -3.75
N VAL A 327 -0.45 14.41 -3.48
CA VAL A 327 -1.26 14.75 -2.32
C VAL A 327 -0.43 14.41 -1.08
N ASP A 328 -0.35 15.37 -0.17
CA ASP A 328 0.21 15.23 1.18
C ASP A 328 -0.47 14.01 1.85
N GLY A 329 0.24 12.88 1.90
CA GLY A 329 -0.34 11.57 2.17
C GLY A 329 0.65 10.43 1.94
N SER A 330 0.36 9.26 2.51
CA SER A 330 1.20 8.07 2.44
C SER A 330 1.30 7.55 1.01
N SER A 331 2.39 7.88 0.32
CA SER A 331 2.75 7.33 -0.99
C SER A 331 3.87 6.31 -0.80
N PRO A 332 3.54 5.06 -0.39
CA PRO A 332 4.55 4.02 -0.18
C PRO A 332 5.29 3.68 -1.48
N ILE A 333 6.52 3.24 -1.33
CA ILE A 333 7.33 2.68 -2.41
C ILE A 333 7.87 1.34 -1.94
N ALA A 334 8.21 0.48 -2.88
CA ALA A 334 8.70 -0.85 -2.60
C ALA A 334 9.73 -1.26 -3.65
N ALA A 335 10.47 -2.32 -3.39
CA ALA A 335 11.13 -3.05 -4.45
C ALA A 335 10.96 -4.54 -4.21
N TYR A 336 10.93 -5.27 -5.33
CA TYR A 336 10.43 -6.63 -5.38
C TYR A 336 11.02 -7.35 -6.61
N MET A 337 10.89 -8.66 -6.63
CA MET A 337 11.31 -9.59 -7.67
C MET A 337 10.07 -10.23 -8.28
N THR A 338 10.01 -10.31 -9.61
CA THR A 338 8.99 -11.14 -10.28
C THR A 338 9.51 -11.63 -11.63
N GLY A 339 9.21 -12.86 -12.00
CA GLY A 339 9.82 -13.55 -13.13
C GLY A 339 11.35 -13.61 -13.05
N GLY A 340 11.92 -13.59 -11.85
CA GLY A 340 13.37 -13.47 -11.62
C GLY A 340 13.98 -12.13 -12.07
N VAL A 341 13.18 -11.07 -12.20
CA VAL A 341 13.61 -9.72 -12.59
C VAL A 341 13.33 -8.74 -11.44
N PRO A 342 14.31 -7.90 -11.05
CA PRO A 342 14.12 -6.90 -10.01
C PRO A 342 13.38 -5.67 -10.54
N TYR A 343 12.43 -5.19 -9.75
CA TYR A 343 11.71 -3.95 -10.01
C TYR A 343 11.64 -3.08 -8.75
N ASN A 344 11.47 -1.78 -8.96
CA ASN A 344 11.02 -0.87 -7.93
C ASN A 344 9.60 -0.41 -8.25
N LEU A 345 8.84 -0.12 -7.21
CA LEU A 345 7.47 0.36 -7.29
C LEU A 345 7.38 1.71 -6.62
N SER A 346 6.77 2.68 -7.30
CA SER A 346 6.27 3.88 -6.64
C SER A 346 4.76 3.93 -6.70
N SER A 347 4.14 4.46 -5.65
CA SER A 347 2.74 4.85 -5.68
C SER A 347 2.59 6.37 -5.66
N SER A 348 1.53 6.87 -6.31
CA SER A 348 1.10 8.26 -6.28
C SER A 348 -0.41 8.30 -6.06
N GLN A 349 -0.86 9.09 -5.08
CA GLN A 349 -2.29 9.27 -4.83
C GLN A 349 -2.81 10.40 -5.72
N ILE A 350 -3.76 10.07 -6.59
CA ILE A 350 -4.41 11.02 -7.50
C ILE A 350 -5.88 11.07 -7.11
N SER A 351 -6.31 12.21 -6.56
CA SER A 351 -7.66 12.36 -6.01
C SER A 351 -8.06 11.27 -4.97
N ARG A 352 -8.75 10.19 -5.37
CA ARG A 352 -9.18 9.08 -4.46
C ARG A 352 -8.71 7.70 -4.90
N TRP A 353 -7.76 7.63 -5.82
CA TRP A 353 -7.23 6.38 -6.35
C TRP A 353 -5.69 6.42 -6.32
N THR A 354 -5.07 5.25 -6.37
CA THR A 354 -3.61 5.13 -6.36
C THR A 354 -3.12 4.69 -7.73
N LEU A 355 -2.20 5.47 -8.29
CA LEU A 355 -1.37 5.10 -9.43
C LEU A 355 -0.12 4.39 -8.93
N PHE A 356 0.22 3.28 -9.55
CA PHE A 356 1.46 2.56 -9.36
C PHE A 356 2.30 2.66 -10.63
N GLU A 357 3.58 2.96 -10.48
CA GLU A 357 4.55 2.98 -11.57
C GLU A 357 5.68 1.99 -11.22
N GLN A 358 5.94 1.04 -12.12
CA GLN A 358 7.03 0.06 -12.01
C GLN A 358 8.26 0.59 -12.73
N TRP A 359 9.42 0.46 -12.10
CA TRP A 359 10.69 0.95 -12.58
C TRP A 359 11.71 -0.18 -12.59
N ASP A 360 12.58 -0.22 -13.60
CA ASP A 360 13.78 -1.04 -13.50
C ASP A 360 14.77 -0.43 -12.48
N PRO A 361 15.80 -1.18 -12.03
CA PRO A 361 16.82 -0.66 -11.11
C PRO A 361 17.64 0.50 -11.67
N ALA A 362 17.62 0.73 -12.99
CA ALA A 362 18.28 1.87 -13.64
C ALA A 362 17.39 3.12 -13.68
N GLY A 363 16.17 3.05 -13.14
CA GLY A 363 15.22 4.16 -13.06
C GLY A 363 14.40 4.39 -14.33
N ALA A 364 14.30 3.42 -15.23
CA ALA A 364 13.42 3.51 -16.39
C ALA A 364 12.05 2.88 -16.09
N LYS A 365 10.97 3.65 -16.33
CA LYS A 365 9.59 3.17 -16.18
C LYS A 365 9.31 2.01 -17.14
N GLN A 366 8.72 0.94 -16.61
CA GLN A 366 8.41 -0.30 -17.34
C GLN A 366 6.90 -0.43 -17.61
N SER A 367 6.10 -0.19 -16.58
CA SER A 367 4.63 -0.31 -16.63
C SER A 367 3.98 0.61 -15.60
N GLU A 368 2.66 0.76 -15.68
CA GLU A 368 1.85 1.48 -14.70
C GLU A 368 0.43 0.90 -14.63
N TRP A 369 -0.19 1.00 -13.46
CA TRP A 369 -1.56 0.57 -13.21
C TRP A 369 -2.21 1.35 -12.07
N GLY A 370 -3.53 1.23 -11.91
CA GLY A 370 -4.27 1.95 -10.88
C GLY A 370 -5.18 1.05 -10.04
N LEU A 371 -5.44 1.50 -8.80
CA LEU A 371 -6.48 0.98 -7.92
C LEU A 371 -7.42 2.09 -7.49
N GLU A 372 -8.74 1.87 -7.51
CA GLU A 372 -9.77 2.86 -7.10
C GLU A 372 -9.85 3.10 -5.58
N VAL A 373 -8.75 2.87 -4.87
CA VAL A 373 -8.61 3.05 -3.43
C VAL A 373 -7.25 3.69 -3.15
N LEU A 374 -7.15 4.39 -2.02
CA LEU A 374 -5.86 4.93 -1.56
C LEU A 374 -5.07 3.84 -0.84
N THR A 375 -3.95 3.43 -1.42
CA THR A 375 -2.96 2.59 -0.76
C THR A 375 -2.05 3.46 0.09
N VAL A 376 -1.83 3.00 1.33
CA VAL A 376 -1.10 3.75 2.36
C VAL A 376 0.13 3.01 2.87
N GLU A 377 0.24 1.72 2.57
CA GLU A 377 1.38 0.87 2.91
C GLU A 377 1.48 -0.29 1.92
N ILE A 378 2.71 -0.72 1.64
CA ILE A 378 3.03 -1.86 0.80
C ILE A 378 4.01 -2.70 1.60
N ALA A 379 3.68 -3.97 1.81
CA ALA A 379 4.64 -4.98 2.21
C ALA A 379 4.91 -5.93 1.04
N VAL A 380 6.14 -6.43 0.95
CA VAL A 380 6.64 -7.28 -0.15
C VAL A 380 7.22 -8.55 0.43
N ALA A 381 6.84 -9.70 -0.13
CA ALA A 381 7.23 -11.02 0.34
C ALA A 381 6.83 -12.09 -0.68
N ASP A 382 7.46 -13.27 -0.64
CA ASP A 382 7.04 -14.46 -1.38
C ASP A 382 6.03 -15.23 -0.53
N PHE A 383 4.77 -14.78 -0.60
CA PHE A 383 3.71 -15.30 0.28
C PHE A 383 3.22 -16.70 -0.12
N ASP A 384 3.59 -17.19 -1.31
CA ASP A 384 3.15 -18.50 -1.81
C ASP A 384 4.27 -19.45 -2.27
N GLY A 385 5.52 -19.07 -2.02
CA GLY A 385 6.70 -19.91 -2.20
C GLY A 385 7.07 -20.17 -3.66
N ASP A 386 6.56 -19.37 -4.59
CA ASP A 386 6.79 -19.57 -6.02
C ASP A 386 8.09 -18.90 -6.52
N GLY A 387 8.74 -18.12 -5.66
CA GLY A 387 9.99 -17.40 -5.88
C GLY A 387 9.80 -16.02 -6.51
N ASP A 388 8.56 -15.59 -6.73
CA ASP A 388 8.19 -14.23 -7.13
C ASP A 388 7.47 -13.52 -5.98
N ASP A 389 7.87 -12.27 -5.72
CA ASP A 389 7.27 -11.51 -4.63
C ASP A 389 5.86 -11.03 -4.98
N GLU A 390 4.95 -11.19 -4.03
CA GLU A 390 3.67 -10.50 -3.96
C GLU A 390 3.75 -9.18 -3.19
N LEU A 391 2.73 -8.34 -3.41
CA LEU A 391 2.54 -7.07 -2.73
C LEU A 391 1.31 -7.14 -1.83
N ALA A 392 1.50 -7.06 -0.51
CA ALA A 392 0.43 -6.81 0.44
C ALA A 392 0.16 -5.29 0.54
N LEU A 393 -1.00 -4.88 0.05
CA LEU A 393 -1.42 -3.49 -0.05
C LEU A 393 -2.42 -3.17 1.06
N ARG A 394 -2.05 -2.27 1.98
CA ARG A 394 -3.01 -1.72 2.95
C ARG A 394 -3.65 -0.45 2.40
N THR A 395 -4.96 -0.40 2.49
CA THR A 395 -5.76 0.76 2.08
C THR A 395 -5.97 1.75 3.23
N GLU A 396 -6.31 3.00 2.93
CA GLU A 396 -6.67 4.02 3.93
C GLU A 396 -7.83 3.56 4.84
N GLY A 397 -8.76 2.77 4.28
CA GLY A 397 -9.88 2.18 5.03
C GLY A 397 -9.51 1.00 5.93
N GLY A 398 -8.25 0.56 5.92
CA GLY A 398 -7.75 -0.58 6.69
C GLY A 398 -8.07 -1.96 6.10
N GLY A 399 -8.55 -2.01 4.86
CA GLY A 399 -8.60 -3.26 4.09
C GLY A 399 -7.20 -3.62 3.59
N VAL A 400 -6.94 -4.92 3.45
CA VAL A 400 -5.68 -5.48 2.94
C VAL A 400 -5.98 -6.28 1.67
N SER A 401 -5.14 -6.12 0.65
CA SER A 401 -5.22 -6.88 -0.59
C SER A 401 -3.85 -7.43 -0.96
N LEU A 402 -3.82 -8.62 -1.54
CA LEU A 402 -2.61 -9.21 -2.11
C LEU A 402 -2.64 -8.99 -3.62
N GLN A 403 -1.60 -8.35 -4.15
CA GLN A 403 -1.39 -8.17 -5.58
C GLN A 403 -0.20 -9.04 -6.01
N ARG A 404 -0.42 -9.86 -7.04
CA ARG A 404 0.67 -10.49 -7.78
C ARG A 404 1.01 -9.59 -8.97
N PRO A 405 2.12 -8.85 -8.93
CA PRO A 405 2.48 -7.94 -10.01
C PRO A 405 2.95 -8.72 -11.25
N ASP A 406 2.58 -8.26 -12.45
CA ASP A 406 3.17 -8.73 -13.71
C ASP A 406 3.29 -7.57 -14.72
N SER A 407 3.66 -7.85 -15.97
CA SER A 407 3.81 -6.84 -17.01
C SER A 407 2.52 -6.17 -17.49
N ASP A 408 1.35 -6.75 -17.20
CA ASP A 408 0.00 -6.32 -17.60
C ASP A 408 -0.87 -5.96 -16.38
N ALA A 409 -0.29 -5.31 -15.36
CA ALA A 409 -0.89 -4.91 -14.07
C ALA A 409 -1.15 -6.06 -13.08
N GLY A 410 -0.99 -7.31 -13.50
CA GLY A 410 -1.13 -8.48 -12.65
C GLY A 410 -2.58 -8.76 -12.23
N CYS A 411 -2.68 -9.43 -11.09
CA CYS A 411 -3.95 -9.70 -10.45
C CYS A 411 -3.94 -9.23 -9.00
N ILE A 412 -5.11 -8.97 -8.44
CA ILE A 412 -5.31 -8.58 -7.06
C ILE A 412 -6.46 -9.36 -6.43
N ARG A 413 -6.32 -9.74 -5.16
CA ARG A 413 -7.40 -10.29 -4.33
C ARG A 413 -7.43 -9.60 -2.97
N ALA A 414 -8.62 -9.46 -2.40
CA ALA A 414 -8.74 -8.96 -1.03
C ALA A 414 -8.40 -10.08 -0.04
N LEU A 415 -7.65 -9.75 1.00
CA LEU A 415 -7.41 -10.64 2.13
C LEU A 415 -8.62 -10.57 3.08
N GLU A 416 -9.23 -11.71 3.40
CA GLU A 416 -10.39 -11.75 4.27
C GLU A 416 -9.98 -11.72 5.76
N LEU A 417 -10.17 -10.56 6.40
CA LEU A 417 -10.04 -10.41 7.84
C LEU A 417 -11.40 -10.54 8.55
N ASP A 418 -11.37 -10.76 9.86
CA ASP A 418 -12.57 -10.81 10.69
C ASP A 418 -13.44 -9.54 10.48
N PRO A 419 -14.79 -9.67 10.46
CA PRO A 419 -15.67 -8.53 10.25
C PRO A 419 -15.43 -7.38 11.23
N GLY A 420 -15.07 -6.21 10.70
CA GLY A 420 -14.80 -5.00 11.47
C GLY A 420 -13.33 -4.83 11.89
N ALA A 421 -12.45 -5.78 11.53
CA ALA A 421 -11.00 -5.58 11.62
C ALA A 421 -10.57 -4.44 10.69
N VAL A 422 -9.68 -3.58 11.20
CA VAL A 422 -9.11 -2.44 10.46
C VAL A 422 -7.60 -2.54 10.60
N ALA A 423 -6.91 -2.90 9.53
CA ALA A 423 -5.45 -2.96 9.52
C ALA A 423 -4.83 -1.57 9.66
N SER A 424 -3.72 -1.48 10.40
CA SER A 424 -3.02 -0.23 10.71
C SER A 424 -1.52 -0.26 10.41
N GLU A 425 -0.93 -1.45 10.30
CA GLU A 425 0.48 -1.72 9.96
C GLU A 425 0.57 -3.17 9.46
N LEU A 426 1.49 -3.42 8.54
CA LEU A 426 1.84 -4.74 8.02
C LEU A 426 3.31 -5.04 8.35
N ALA A 427 3.63 -6.30 8.61
CA ALA A 427 5.00 -6.82 8.72
C ALA A 427 5.05 -8.22 8.12
N VAL A 428 6.21 -8.62 7.58
CA VAL A 428 6.38 -9.93 6.92
C VAL A 428 7.69 -10.58 7.32
N GLY A 429 7.73 -11.91 7.25
CA GLY A 429 8.89 -12.77 7.46
C GLY A 429 8.45 -14.24 7.52
N ASP A 430 9.40 -15.15 7.39
CA ASP A 430 9.17 -16.61 7.39
C ASP A 430 9.06 -17.07 8.85
N HIS A 431 7.84 -17.00 9.39
CA HIS A 431 7.64 -17.19 10.82
C HIS A 431 7.79 -18.66 11.20
N ASP A 432 7.31 -19.57 10.36
CA ASP A 432 7.27 -21.01 10.65
C ASP A 432 8.39 -21.85 10.00
N GLY A 433 9.28 -21.19 9.25
CA GLY A 433 10.52 -21.75 8.72
C GLY A 433 10.30 -22.66 7.51
N ASP A 434 9.17 -22.52 6.81
CA ASP A 434 8.82 -23.36 5.67
C ASP A 434 9.27 -22.79 4.31
N GLY A 435 9.73 -21.55 4.30
CA GLY A 435 10.22 -20.81 3.14
C GLY A 435 9.17 -19.91 2.48
N ASP A 436 7.91 -19.96 2.91
CA ASP A 436 6.86 -19.06 2.49
C ASP A 436 6.70 -17.97 3.57
N ASP A 437 6.58 -16.70 3.16
CA ASP A 437 6.49 -15.62 4.14
C ASP A 437 5.10 -15.52 4.79
N GLU A 438 5.06 -15.21 6.09
CA GLU A 438 3.85 -14.81 6.80
C GLU A 438 3.59 -13.31 6.75
N LEU A 439 2.31 -12.92 6.83
CA LEU A 439 1.90 -11.54 7.03
C LEU A 439 1.36 -11.32 8.44
N ALA A 440 2.08 -10.53 9.26
CA ALA A 440 1.54 -10.00 10.51
C ALA A 440 0.83 -8.67 10.29
N ILE A 441 -0.37 -8.55 10.85
CA ILE A 441 -1.23 -7.38 10.72
C ILE A 441 -1.52 -6.82 12.10
N ARG A 442 -1.14 -5.57 12.33
CA ARG A 442 -1.56 -4.81 13.50
C ARG A 442 -2.92 -4.17 13.24
N LEU A 443 -3.89 -4.42 14.10
CA LEU A 443 -5.23 -3.83 14.02
C LEU A 443 -5.29 -2.47 14.73
N ALA A 444 -6.22 -1.61 14.32
CA ALA A 444 -6.40 -0.28 14.87
C ALA A 444 -6.78 -0.25 16.36
N ASP A 445 -7.26 -1.36 16.92
CA ASP A 445 -7.53 -1.52 18.36
C ASP A 445 -6.29 -1.96 19.17
N GLY A 446 -5.16 -2.19 18.49
CA GLY A 446 -3.90 -2.65 19.06
C GLY A 446 -3.73 -4.18 19.08
N GLY A 447 -4.71 -4.95 18.56
CA GLY A 447 -4.59 -6.39 18.37
C GLY A 447 -3.65 -6.76 17.22
N VAL A 448 -3.23 -8.03 17.17
CA VAL A 448 -2.34 -8.55 16.13
C VAL A 448 -2.88 -9.88 15.60
N VAL A 449 -2.79 -10.09 14.30
CA VAL A 449 -3.13 -11.34 13.61
C VAL A 449 -1.96 -11.72 12.72
N ILE A 450 -1.54 -12.98 12.75
CA ILE A 450 -0.63 -13.55 11.76
C ILE A 450 -1.47 -14.24 10.70
N VAL A 451 -1.13 -14.05 9.43
CA VAL A 451 -1.82 -14.62 8.29
C VAL A 451 -0.81 -15.42 7.47
N THR A 452 -1.02 -16.73 7.42
CA THR A 452 -0.40 -17.57 6.38
C THR A 452 -1.27 -17.48 5.14
N VAL A 453 -0.67 -17.09 4.03
CA VAL A 453 -1.37 -16.83 2.78
C VAL A 453 -1.58 -18.16 2.04
N GLY A 454 -2.79 -18.40 1.56
CA GLY A 454 -3.09 -19.58 0.77
C GLY A 454 -2.60 -19.41 -0.66
N GLY A 455 -1.47 -20.04 -0.98
CA GLY A 455 -0.91 -20.12 -2.33
C GLY A 455 -1.85 -20.73 -3.34
#